data_AF-A0A7S1XZA0-F1
#
_entry.id   AF-A0A7S1XZA0-F1
#
_cell.length_a   1.000
_cell.length_b   1.000
_cell.length_c   1.000
_cell.angle_alpha   90.00
_cell.angle_beta   90.00
_cell.angle_gamma   90.00
#
_symmetry.space_group_name_H-M   'P 1'
#
loop_
_entity.id
_entity.type
_entity.pdbx_description
1 polymer ?
#
loop_
_entity_poly.entity_id
_entity_poly.type
_entity_poly.pdbx_seq_one_letter_code
_entity_poly.pdbx_strand_id
1 'polypeptide(L)'
;AALAKDATPQEAAALRRAARGSLETVIIEAPAFAAEKGLELKLWKSCFYVPIREFRGQLARAQRGSDEAAASRVAAAFQAFLDDAALFYMGLLRRLDAKRRAEP
;
A
#
# COMPACT_ATOMS: atom_id res chain seq x y z
N ALA A 1 6.23 21.43 2.67
CA ALA A 1 5.63 20.67 1.54
C ALA A 1 4.12 20.62 1.73
N ALA A 2 3.41 21.57 1.13
CA ALA A 2 1.96 21.75 1.24
C ALA A 2 1.26 21.21 -0.02
N LEU A 3 1.32 19.90 -0.27
CA LEU A 3 0.81 19.28 -1.50
C LEU A 3 -0.27 18.22 -1.29
N ALA A 4 -0.99 18.23 -0.16
CA ALA A 4 -1.93 17.15 0.14
C ALA A 4 -3.17 17.55 0.94
N LYS A 5 -3.71 18.76 0.76
CA LYS A 5 -5.04 19.08 1.33
C LYS A 5 -6.20 18.85 0.36
N ASP A 6 -5.96 18.91 -0.96
CA ASP A 6 -7.05 18.89 -1.96
C ASP A 6 -6.93 17.77 -3.02
N ALA A 7 -6.07 16.77 -2.82
CA ALA A 7 -5.93 15.67 -3.78
C ALA A 7 -7.23 14.86 -3.86
N THR A 8 -7.76 14.71 -5.07
CA THR A 8 -8.91 13.82 -5.34
C THR A 8 -8.56 12.38 -4.99
N PRO A 9 -9.55 11.51 -4.73
CA PRO A 9 -9.30 10.09 -4.45
C PRO A 9 -8.47 9.40 -5.54
N GLN A 10 -8.65 9.78 -6.81
CA GLN A 10 -7.86 9.28 -7.93
C GLN A 10 -6.39 9.74 -7.87
N GLU A 11 -6.15 11.03 -7.62
CA GLU A 11 -4.78 11.56 -7.48
C GLU A 11 -4.06 10.93 -6.28
N ALA A 12 -4.75 10.78 -5.15
CA ALA A 12 -4.20 10.10 -3.98
C ALA A 12 -3.84 8.64 -4.29
N ALA A 13 -4.66 7.92 -5.08
CA ALA A 13 -4.35 6.57 -5.52
C ALA A 13 -3.14 6.52 -6.47
N ALA A 14 -3.03 7.46 -7.42
CA ALA A 14 -1.90 7.56 -8.33
C ALA A 14 -0.60 7.88 -7.59
N LEU A 15 -0.64 8.83 -6.66
CA LEU A 15 0.50 9.20 -5.80
C LEU A 15 0.95 8.03 -4.92
N ARG A 16 0.01 7.28 -4.33
CA ARG A 16 0.33 6.06 -3.56
C ARG A 16 1.01 5.00 -4.44
N ARG A 17 0.56 4.82 -5.68
CA ARG A 17 1.18 3.88 -6.63
C ARG A 17 2.60 4.30 -6.99
N ALA A 18 2.81 5.58 -7.30
CA ALA A 18 4.14 6.12 -7.58
C ALA A 18 5.08 5.99 -6.38
N ALA A 19 4.61 6.39 -5.19
CA ALA A 19 5.37 6.28 -3.94
C ALA A 19 5.73 4.82 -3.61
N ARG A 20 4.81 3.87 -3.83
CA ARG A 20 5.07 2.43 -3.65
C ARG A 20 6.24 1.97 -4.50
N GLY A 21 6.23 2.30 -5.80
CA GLY A 21 7.31 1.90 -6.71
C GLY A 21 8.67 2.49 -6.33
N SER A 22 8.71 3.79 -6.02
CA SER A 22 9.97 4.44 -5.61
C SER A 22 10.52 3.88 -4.30
N LEU A 23 9.66 3.66 -3.30
CA LEU A 23 10.07 3.08 -2.02
C LEU A 23 10.52 1.61 -2.18
N GLU A 24 9.82 0.83 -3.00
CA GLU A 24 10.21 -0.54 -3.35
C GLU A 24 11.62 -0.59 -3.95
N THR A 25 11.92 0.28 -4.92
CA THR A 25 13.26 0.37 -5.51
C THR A 25 14.32 0.68 -4.47
N VAL A 26 14.12 1.68 -3.61
CA VAL A 26 15.13 2.05 -2.60
C VAL A 26 15.31 0.93 -1.57
N ILE A 27 14.23 0.25 -1.17
CA ILE A 27 14.31 -0.88 -0.23
C ILE A 27 15.16 -2.02 -0.81
N ILE A 28 15.03 -2.30 -2.11
CA ILE A 28 15.77 -3.37 -2.79
C ILE A 28 17.23 -2.96 -3.06
N GLU A 29 17.46 -1.75 -3.57
CA GLU A 29 18.78 -1.33 -4.03
C GLU A 29 19.69 -0.83 -2.91
N ALA A 30 19.12 -0.32 -1.82
CA ALA A 30 19.86 0.21 -0.68
C ALA A 30 19.26 -0.27 0.65
N PRO A 31 19.26 -1.59 0.95
CA PRO A 31 18.54 -2.17 2.08
C PRO A 31 19.00 -1.64 3.44
N ALA A 32 20.31 -1.40 3.63
CA ALA A 32 20.84 -0.84 4.87
C ALA A 32 20.33 0.59 5.13
N PHE A 33 20.38 1.45 4.11
CA PHE A 33 19.82 2.80 4.18
C PHE A 33 18.30 2.77 4.39
N ALA A 34 17.60 1.87 3.70
CA ALA A 34 16.16 1.72 3.83
C ALA A 34 15.75 1.30 5.25
N ALA A 35 16.53 0.41 5.88
CA ALA A 35 16.35 0.00 7.27
C ALA A 35 16.61 1.18 8.23
N GLU A 36 17.72 1.89 8.07
CA GLU A 36 18.07 3.06 8.90
C GLU A 36 16.99 4.15 8.85
N LYS A 37 16.42 4.40 7.66
CA LYS A 37 15.37 5.42 7.46
C LYS A 37 13.95 4.90 7.68
N GLY A 38 13.79 3.63 8.03
CA GLY A 38 12.48 2.98 8.25
C GLY A 38 11.56 3.07 7.04
N LEU A 39 12.09 2.89 5.82
CA LEU A 39 11.35 3.08 4.58
C LEU A 39 10.26 2.04 4.38
N GLU A 40 10.47 0.80 4.84
CA GLU A 40 9.45 -0.25 4.84
C GLU A 40 8.23 0.21 5.67
N LEU A 41 8.45 0.72 6.89
CA LEU A 41 7.36 1.19 7.74
C LEU A 41 6.61 2.38 7.11
N LYS A 42 7.32 3.28 6.42
CA LYS A 42 6.70 4.40 5.69
C LYS A 42 5.87 3.90 4.50
N LEU A 43 6.37 2.91 3.77
CA LEU A 43 5.66 2.24 2.70
C LEU A 43 4.39 1.57 3.23
N TRP A 44 4.49 0.79 4.31
CA TRP A 44 3.35 0.16 4.97
C TRP A 44 2.28 1.18 5.36
N LYS A 45 2.67 2.22 6.10
CA LYS A 45 1.73 3.23 6.61
C LYS A 45 0.98 3.94 5.48
N SER A 46 1.70 4.43 4.48
CA SER A 46 1.14 5.29 3.44
C SER A 46 0.41 4.52 2.34
N CYS A 47 0.96 3.37 1.94
CA CYS A 47 0.47 2.64 0.75
C CYS A 47 -0.51 1.53 1.10
N PHE A 48 -0.54 1.04 2.35
CA PHE A 48 -1.37 -0.10 2.74
C PHE A 48 -2.28 0.21 3.92
N TYR A 49 -1.73 0.65 5.05
CA TYR A 49 -2.52 0.89 6.25
C TYR A 49 -3.60 1.95 6.06
N VAL A 50 -3.27 3.10 5.45
CA VAL A 50 -4.24 4.16 5.17
C VAL A 50 -5.37 3.66 4.25
N PRO A 51 -5.10 3.05 3.08
CA PRO A 51 -6.15 2.42 2.27
C PRO A 51 -6.97 1.36 3.00
N ILE A 52 -6.36 0.48 3.80
CA ILE A 52 -7.08 -0.51 4.62
C ILE A 52 -8.08 0.20 5.55
N ARG A 53 -7.66 1.26 6.21
CA ARG A 53 -8.54 2.06 7.08
C ARG A 53 -9.68 2.71 6.28
N GLU A 54 -9.39 3.23 5.09
CA GLU A 54 -10.38 3.80 4.18
C GLU A 54 -11.42 2.75 3.75
N PHE A 55 -10.99 1.55 3.32
CA PHE A 55 -11.88 0.45 2.95
C PHE A 55 -12.77 0.01 4.11
N ARG A 56 -12.21 -0.16 5.32
CA ARG A 56 -12.99 -0.50 6.52
C ARG A 56 -14.05 0.55 6.83
N GLY A 57 -13.70 1.84 6.67
CA GLY A 57 -14.65 2.94 6.84
C GLY A 57 -15.75 2.98 5.78
N GLN A 58 -15.42 2.68 4.52
CA GLN A 58 -16.40 2.56 3.43
C GLN A 58 -17.36 1.39 3.68
N LEU A 59 -16.84 0.22 4.06
CA LEU A 59 -17.64 -0.98 4.33
C LEU A 59 -18.60 -0.74 5.50
N ALA A 60 -18.12 -0.16 6.60
CA ALA A 60 -18.95 0.17 7.76
C ALA A 60 -20.04 1.22 7.44
N ARG A 61 -19.81 2.12 6.46
CA ARG A 61 -20.84 3.05 5.98
C ARG A 61 -21.88 2.36 5.11
N ALA A 62 -21.46 1.51 4.17
CA ALA A 62 -22.36 0.77 3.31
C ALA A 62 -23.28 -0.18 4.11
N GLN A 63 -22.71 -0.89 5.10
CA GLN A 63 -23.46 -1.76 6.00
C GLN A 63 -24.50 -1.00 6.84
N ARG A 64 -24.14 0.17 7.39
CA ARG A 64 -25.09 1.02 8.15
C ARG A 64 -26.19 1.61 7.26
N GLY A 65 -25.88 1.89 6.00
CA GLY A 65 -26.85 2.36 5.01
C GLY A 65 -27.78 1.27 4.48
N SER A 66 -27.61 0.01 4.89
CA SER A 66 -28.33 -1.16 4.35
C SER A 66 -28.22 -1.29 2.82
N ASP A 67 -27.15 -0.75 2.22
CA ASP A 67 -26.85 -0.91 0.80
C ASP A 67 -25.96 -2.14 0.61
N GLU A 68 -26.60 -3.30 0.51
CA GLU A 68 -25.92 -4.59 0.33
C GLU A 68 -25.07 -4.62 -0.94
N ALA A 69 -25.55 -3.99 -2.02
CA ALA A 69 -24.82 -3.94 -3.28
C ALA A 69 -23.54 -3.11 -3.15
N ALA A 70 -23.59 -1.95 -2.48
CA ALA A 70 -22.39 -1.18 -2.17
C ALA A 70 -21.46 -1.92 -1.21
N ALA A 71 -21.99 -2.57 -0.17
CA ALA A 71 -21.19 -3.34 0.77
C ALA A 71 -20.43 -4.48 0.06
N SER A 72 -21.10 -5.21 -0.82
CA SER A 72 -20.50 -6.28 -1.62
C SER A 72 -19.43 -5.76 -2.58
N ARG A 73 -19.66 -4.63 -3.25
CA ARG A 73 -18.65 -4.01 -4.14
C ARG A 73 -17.41 -3.56 -3.37
N VAL A 74 -17.60 -2.90 -2.22
CA VAL A 74 -16.49 -2.45 -1.37
C VAL A 74 -15.73 -3.64 -0.81
N ALA A 75 -16.42 -4.70 -0.37
CA ALA A 75 -15.78 -5.92 0.14
C ALA A 75 -14.94 -6.61 -0.94
N ALA A 76 -15.45 -6.76 -2.15
CA ALA A 76 -14.71 -7.35 -3.27
C ALA A 76 -13.46 -6.52 -3.64
N ALA A 77 -13.61 -5.19 -3.73
CA ALA A 77 -12.48 -4.29 -3.99
C ALA A 77 -11.44 -4.32 -2.87
N PHE A 78 -11.89 -4.42 -1.61
CA PHE A 78 -10.98 -4.52 -0.46
C PHE A 78 -10.22 -5.84 -0.47
N GLN A 79 -10.88 -6.97 -0.76
CA GLN A 79 -10.21 -8.26 -0.86
C GLN A 79 -9.15 -8.25 -1.97
N ALA A 80 -9.49 -7.75 -3.17
CA ALA A 80 -8.53 -7.61 -4.26
C ALA A 80 -7.31 -6.74 -3.87
N PHE A 81 -7.54 -5.68 -3.09
CA PHE A 81 -6.45 -4.86 -2.55
C PHE A 81 -5.55 -5.63 -1.58
N LEU A 82 -6.13 -6.46 -0.70
CA LEU A 82 -5.36 -7.29 0.24
C LEU A 82 -4.55 -8.36 -0.49
N ASP A 83 -5.10 -8.95 -1.55
CA ASP A 83 -4.41 -9.93 -2.37
C ASP A 83 -3.22 -9.30 -3.12
N ASP A 84 -3.40 -8.11 -3.72
CA ASP A 84 -2.30 -7.33 -4.33
C ASP A 84 -1.21 -6.97 -3.30
N ALA A 85 -1.62 -6.59 -2.08
CA ALA A 85 -0.68 -6.29 -1.00
C ALA A 85 0.14 -7.53 -0.60
N ALA A 86 -0.49 -8.69 -0.47
CA ALA A 86 0.20 -9.94 -0.17
C ALA A 86 1.20 -10.30 -1.27
N LEU A 87 0.78 -10.22 -2.54
CA LEU A 87 1.67 -10.46 -3.70
C LEU A 87 2.84 -9.49 -3.73
N PHE A 88 2.60 -8.21 -3.42
CA PHE A 88 3.64 -7.19 -3.33
C PHE A 88 4.71 -7.58 -2.29
N TYR A 89 4.32 -7.88 -1.05
CA TYR A 89 5.30 -8.21 0.01
C TYR A 89 6.03 -9.53 -0.26
N MET A 90 5.34 -10.55 -0.79
CA MET A 90 6.00 -11.78 -1.24
C MET A 90 7.01 -11.52 -2.36
N GLY A 91 6.70 -10.60 -3.29
CA GLY A 91 7.62 -10.15 -4.32
C GLY A 91 8.83 -9.41 -3.76
N LEU A 92 8.60 -8.50 -2.81
CA LEU A 92 9.64 -7.72 -2.15
C LEU A 92 10.62 -8.62 -1.38
N LEU A 93 10.10 -9.56 -0.58
CA LEU A 93 10.91 -10.53 0.16
C LEU A 93 11.81 -11.35 -0.77
N ARG A 94 11.25 -11.89 -1.85
CA ARG A 94 12.03 -12.67 -2.84
C ARG A 94 13.17 -11.86 -3.44
N ARG A 95 12.95 -10.57 -3.73
CA ARG A 95 13.98 -9.69 -4.31
C ARG A 95 15.05 -9.30 -3.29
N LEU A 96 14.66 -9.04 -2.04
CA LEU A 96 15.62 -8.81 -0.95
C LEU A 96 16.49 -10.04 -0.69
N ASP A 97 15.90 -11.24 -0.66
CA ASP A 97 16.65 -12.49 -0.51
C ASP A 97 17.58 -12.75 -1.71
N ALA A 98 17.19 -12.38 -2.92
CA ALA A 98 18.05 -12.45 -4.09
C ALA A 98 19.22 -11.46 -3.99
N LYS A 99 18.96 -10.21 -3.62
CA LYS A 99 19.97 -9.17 -3.41
C LYS A 99 20.99 -9.58 -2.35
N ARG A 100 20.52 -10.04 -1.18
CA ARG A 100 21.37 -10.54 -0.09
C ARG A 100 22.29 -11.68 -0.52
N ARG A 101 21.83 -12.55 -1.42
CA ARG A 101 22.65 -13.67 -1.95
C ARG A 101 23.65 -13.24 -3.01
N ALA A 102 23.41 -12.11 -3.67
CA ALA A 102 24.28 -11.57 -4.72
C ALA A 102 25.38 -10.64 -4.16
N GLU A 103 25.20 -10.11 -2.95
CA GLU A 103 26.21 -9.33 -2.23
C GLU A 103 27.13 -10.29 -1.45
N PRO A 104 28.45 -10.34 -1.76
CA PRO A 104 29.42 -11.22 -1.12
C PRO A 104 29.81 -10.80 0.31
#